data_AF-A0A653YES8-F1
#
_entry.id   AF-A0A653YES8-F1
#
_cell.length_a   1.000
_cell.length_b   1.000
_cell.length_c   1.000
_cell.angle_alpha   90.00
_cell.angle_beta   90.00
_cell.angle_gamma   90.00
#
_symmetry.space_group_name_H-M   'P 1'
#
loop_
_entity.id
_entity.type
_entity.pdbx_description
1 polymer ?
#
loop_
_entity_poly.entity_id
_entity_poly.type
_entity_poly.pdbx_seq_one_letter_code
_entity_poly.pdbx_strand_id
1 'polypeptide(L)'
;MINAGDGTNEHPTQALLDLYTMSKELNGLEDKVIGIGGDINCRVIRSIVIGLEKFDIKKIIFLLPNGEELNSDILNLLKNTDYSIVHNVERVLEQADILDIIPFELPDFNSAYSEKVDEKPSLENNLIVSKEKFNDKNRIPILSPGPREAELSSDTDDMDNVIFTKQAYNGLLIRMSLLYYFLH
;
A
#
# COMPACT_ATOMS: atom_id res chain seq x y z
N MET A 1 -6.71 -5.39 -24.40
CA MET A 1 -6.36 -4.10 -23.78
C MET A 1 -6.03 -4.38 -22.32
N ILE A 2 -4.78 -4.17 -21.89
CA ILE A 2 -4.39 -4.32 -20.48
C ILE A 2 -4.44 -2.94 -19.87
N ASN A 3 -5.27 -2.75 -18.84
CA ASN A 3 -5.38 -1.47 -18.15
C ASN A 3 -4.10 -1.22 -17.32
N ALA A 4 -3.24 -0.31 -17.79
CA ALA A 4 -2.04 0.14 -17.08
C ALA A 4 -2.31 1.33 -16.13
N GLY A 5 -3.59 1.69 -15.94
CA GLY A 5 -4.08 2.92 -15.33
C GLY A 5 -4.96 3.67 -16.34
N ASP A 6 -6.27 3.54 -16.21
CA ASP A 6 -7.28 4.26 -17.00
C ASP A 6 -7.99 5.24 -16.05
N GLY A 7 -7.52 6.49 -16.06
CA GLY A 7 -8.14 7.59 -15.32
C GLY A 7 -8.45 7.28 -13.85
N THR A 8 -9.69 7.56 -13.45
CA THR A 8 -10.20 7.56 -12.06
C THR A 8 -10.70 6.21 -11.55
N ASN A 9 -10.73 5.12 -12.34
CA ASN A 9 -11.47 3.91 -11.96
C ASN A 9 -10.61 2.83 -11.26
N GLU A 10 -9.52 2.33 -11.86
CA GLU A 10 -8.74 1.20 -11.28
C GLU A 10 -7.25 1.22 -11.68
N HIS A 11 -6.38 0.60 -10.86
CA HIS A 11 -4.96 0.34 -11.19
C HIS A 11 -4.60 -1.15 -11.03
N PRO A 12 -5.23 -2.04 -11.83
CA PRO A 12 -5.19 -3.48 -11.58
C PRO A 12 -3.78 -4.07 -11.66
N THR A 13 -2.90 -3.54 -12.51
CA THR A 13 -1.51 -4.01 -12.61
C THR A 13 -0.66 -3.70 -11.39
N GLN A 14 -0.97 -2.61 -10.67
CA GLN A 14 -0.30 -2.27 -9.41
C GLN A 14 -0.80 -3.18 -8.29
N ALA A 15 -2.12 -3.31 -8.13
CA ALA A 15 -2.66 -4.25 -7.14
C ALA A 15 -2.18 -5.69 -7.34
N LEU A 16 -2.07 -6.17 -8.59
CA LEU A 16 -1.55 -7.52 -8.86
C LEU A 16 -0.09 -7.70 -8.43
N LEU A 17 0.76 -6.69 -8.61
CA LEU A 17 2.16 -6.78 -8.18
C LEU A 17 2.29 -6.68 -6.66
N ASP A 18 1.45 -5.89 -6.01
CA ASP A 18 1.43 -5.74 -4.56
C ASP A 18 0.95 -7.05 -3.91
N LEU A 19 -0.17 -7.62 -4.39
CA LEU A 19 -0.67 -8.94 -3.96
C LEU A 19 0.36 -10.04 -4.17
N TYR A 20 1.03 -10.06 -5.31
CA TYR A 20 2.10 -11.05 -5.57
C TYR A 20 3.26 -10.87 -4.59
N THR A 21 3.67 -9.63 -4.34
CA THR A 21 4.78 -9.32 -3.43
C THR A 21 4.41 -9.72 -2.00
N MET A 22 3.23 -9.35 -1.52
CA MET A 22 2.73 -9.74 -0.20
C MET A 22 2.67 -11.27 -0.05
N SER A 23 2.09 -11.96 -1.03
CA SER A 23 2.01 -13.42 -1.04
C SER A 23 3.40 -14.09 -1.02
N LYS A 24 4.38 -13.53 -1.72
CA LYS A 24 5.77 -14.04 -1.73
C LYS A 24 6.48 -13.86 -0.39
N GLU A 25 6.36 -12.68 0.21
CA GLU A 25 7.04 -12.38 1.48
C GLU A 25 6.41 -13.13 2.65
N LEU A 26 5.09 -13.35 2.61
CA LEU A 26 4.35 -14.04 3.67
C LEU A 26 4.20 -15.56 3.46
N ASN A 27 4.67 -16.09 2.33
CA ASN A 27 4.48 -17.48 1.90
C ASN A 27 2.98 -17.88 1.78
N GLY A 28 2.18 -16.98 1.22
CA GLY A 28 0.74 -17.08 1.14
C GLY A 28 0.04 -15.97 1.94
N LEU A 29 -1.24 -15.76 1.65
CA LEU A 29 -2.08 -14.75 2.30
C LEU A 29 -3.13 -15.36 3.26
N GLU A 30 -3.23 -16.69 3.31
CA GLU A 30 -4.14 -17.38 4.22
C GLU A 30 -3.83 -17.04 5.68
N ASP A 31 -4.88 -16.69 6.44
CA ASP A 31 -4.83 -16.31 7.86
C ASP A 31 -3.92 -15.09 8.17
N LYS A 32 -3.53 -14.29 7.16
CA LYS A 32 -2.67 -13.12 7.33
C LYS A 32 -3.44 -11.86 7.67
N VAL A 33 -2.82 -10.99 8.48
CA VAL A 33 -3.28 -9.64 8.79
C VAL A 33 -2.53 -8.66 7.90
N ILE A 34 -3.25 -7.95 7.03
CA ILE A 34 -2.65 -7.07 6.02
C ILE A 34 -2.87 -5.61 6.42
N GLY A 35 -1.80 -4.85 6.57
CA GLY A 35 -1.83 -3.40 6.75
C GLY A 35 -1.89 -2.67 5.41
N ILE A 36 -2.80 -1.71 5.27
CA ILE A 36 -2.88 -0.81 4.11
C ILE A 36 -2.92 0.63 4.63
N GLY A 37 -1.93 1.45 4.25
CA GLY A 37 -1.89 2.87 4.57
C GLY A 37 -1.86 3.74 3.33
N GLY A 38 -2.46 4.93 3.40
CA GLY A 38 -2.43 5.92 2.33
C GLY A 38 -3.77 6.61 2.13
N ASP A 39 -3.87 7.42 1.06
CA ASP A 39 -5.10 8.11 0.68
C ASP A 39 -6.19 7.09 0.30
N ILE A 40 -7.28 7.05 1.05
CA ILE A 40 -8.41 6.13 0.81
C ILE A 40 -9.12 6.37 -0.53
N ASN A 41 -8.87 7.52 -1.16
CA ASN A 41 -9.35 7.85 -2.50
C ASN A 41 -8.42 7.31 -3.60
N CYS A 42 -7.22 6.83 -3.24
CA CYS A 42 -6.31 6.23 -4.19
C CYS A 42 -6.90 4.94 -4.79
N ARG A 43 -6.95 4.90 -6.12
CA ARG A 43 -7.43 3.74 -6.90
C ARG A 43 -6.66 2.45 -6.62
N VAL A 44 -5.41 2.55 -6.16
CA VAL A 44 -4.58 1.39 -5.80
C VAL A 44 -5.18 0.68 -4.59
N ILE A 45 -5.60 1.42 -3.55
CA ILE A 45 -6.23 0.82 -2.35
C ILE A 45 -7.49 0.05 -2.73
N ARG A 46 -8.37 0.63 -3.55
CA ARG A 46 -9.58 -0.05 -4.05
C ARG A 46 -9.23 -1.34 -4.77
N SER A 47 -8.25 -1.28 -5.67
CA SER A 47 -7.81 -2.45 -6.46
C SER A 47 -7.19 -3.54 -5.57
N ILE A 48 -6.43 -3.16 -4.54
CA ILE A 48 -5.86 -4.10 -3.56
C ILE A 48 -6.97 -4.77 -2.76
N VAL A 49 -7.94 -4.02 -2.23
CA VAL A 49 -9.07 -4.57 -1.46
C VAL A 49 -9.85 -5.58 -2.31
N ILE A 50 -10.17 -5.26 -3.57
CA ILE A 50 -10.84 -6.19 -4.50
C ILE A 50 -10.05 -7.50 -4.65
N GLY A 51 -8.72 -7.41 -4.72
CA GLY A 51 -7.86 -8.58 -4.84
C GLY A 51 -7.77 -9.38 -3.54
N LEU A 52 -7.66 -8.71 -2.38
CA LEU A 52 -7.61 -9.34 -1.06
C LEU A 52 -8.89 -10.11 -0.73
N GLU A 53 -10.07 -9.64 -1.18
CA GLU A 53 -11.35 -10.36 -1.10
C GLU A 53 -11.34 -11.73 -1.81
N LYS A 54 -10.30 -12.04 -2.61
CA LYS A 54 -10.11 -13.35 -3.25
C LYS A 54 -9.27 -14.33 -2.44
N PHE A 55 -8.75 -13.90 -1.29
CA PHE A 55 -7.92 -14.71 -0.41
C PHE A 55 -8.59 -14.86 0.96
N ASP A 56 -8.34 -15.99 1.62
CA ASP A 56 -8.78 -16.24 2.99
C ASP A 56 -7.86 -15.54 4.00
N ILE A 57 -7.72 -14.22 3.86
CA ILE A 57 -6.97 -13.39 4.82
C ILE A 57 -7.72 -13.31 6.15
N LYS A 58 -6.99 -13.12 7.23
CA LYS A 58 -7.58 -12.96 8.57
C LYS A 58 -8.24 -11.61 8.75
N LYS A 59 -7.56 -10.53 8.32
CA LYS A 59 -8.01 -9.15 8.58
C LYS A 59 -7.26 -8.12 7.73
N ILE A 60 -7.91 -6.99 7.43
CA ILE A 60 -7.27 -5.77 6.92
C ILE A 60 -7.19 -4.69 8.01
N ILE A 61 -6.03 -4.07 8.18
CA ILE A 61 -5.84 -2.90 9.06
C ILE A 61 -5.58 -1.68 8.18
N PHE A 62 -6.50 -0.73 8.17
CA PHE A 62 -6.35 0.53 7.46
C PHE A 62 -5.66 1.57 8.35
N LEU A 63 -4.55 2.12 7.87
CA LEU A 63 -3.87 3.26 8.48
C LEU A 63 -4.33 4.54 7.78
N LEU A 64 -5.17 5.32 8.46
CA LEU A 64 -5.76 6.55 7.92
C LEU A 64 -5.52 7.74 8.85
N PRO A 65 -5.49 8.98 8.32
CA PRO A 65 -5.52 10.19 9.14
C PRO A 65 -6.68 10.22 10.14
N ASN A 66 -6.51 11.00 11.21
CA ASN A 66 -7.54 11.13 12.23
C ASN A 66 -8.83 11.73 11.64
N GLY A 67 -9.96 11.05 11.85
CA GLY A 67 -11.26 11.49 11.35
C GLY A 67 -11.56 11.12 9.90
N GLU A 68 -10.65 10.43 9.20
CA GLU A 68 -10.95 9.82 7.92
C GLU A 68 -11.69 8.49 8.07
N GLU A 69 -12.66 8.26 7.19
CA GLU A 69 -13.48 7.05 7.14
C GLU A 69 -13.31 6.35 5.79
N LEU A 70 -13.65 5.05 5.76
CA LEU A 70 -13.66 4.29 4.52
C LEU A 70 -14.79 4.74 3.60
N ASN A 71 -14.47 4.89 2.32
CA ASN A 71 -15.45 5.17 1.29
C ASN A 71 -16.53 4.07 1.21
N SER A 72 -17.77 4.46 0.92
CA SER A 72 -18.92 3.53 0.88
C SER A 72 -18.74 2.33 -0.08
N ASP A 73 -17.99 2.50 -1.16
CA ASP A 73 -17.68 1.43 -2.09
C ASP A 73 -16.66 0.44 -1.49
N ILE A 74 -15.65 0.91 -0.75
CA ILE A 74 -14.71 0.05 -0.03
C ILE A 74 -15.43 -0.73 1.07
N LEU A 75 -16.33 -0.07 1.82
CA LEU A 75 -17.19 -0.74 2.80
C LEU A 75 -18.06 -1.84 2.16
N ASN A 76 -18.50 -1.64 0.92
CA ASN A 76 -19.27 -2.66 0.19
C ASN A 76 -18.42 -3.87 -0.22
N LEU A 77 -17.12 -3.66 -0.48
CA LEU A 77 -16.19 -4.75 -0.77
C LEU A 77 -15.91 -5.58 0.48
N LEU A 78 -15.70 -4.93 1.63
CA LEU A 78 -15.31 -5.56 2.90
C LEU A 78 -16.43 -6.35 3.63
N LYS A 79 -17.55 -6.67 2.97
CA LYS A 79 -18.72 -7.29 3.62
C LYS A 79 -18.41 -8.62 4.30
N ASN A 80 -17.43 -9.36 3.80
CA ASN A 80 -17.04 -10.67 4.32
C ASN A 80 -15.61 -10.69 4.87
N THR A 81 -14.96 -9.53 4.99
CA THR A 81 -13.57 -9.41 5.42
C THR A 81 -13.51 -8.60 6.70
N ASP A 82 -12.91 -9.16 7.76
CA ASP A 82 -12.68 -8.41 8.99
C ASP A 82 -11.74 -7.23 8.73
N TYR A 83 -12.04 -6.08 9.33
CA TYR A 83 -11.19 -4.91 9.20
C TYR A 83 -11.18 -4.04 10.45
N SER A 84 -10.15 -3.21 10.58
CA SER A 84 -10.12 -2.12 11.55
C SER A 84 -9.40 -0.90 10.98
N ILE A 85 -9.76 0.27 11.48
CA ILE A 85 -9.06 1.52 11.17
C ILE A 85 -8.18 1.87 12.37
N VAL A 86 -6.95 2.27 12.11
CA VAL A 86 -6.01 2.81 13.08
C VAL A 86 -5.43 4.11 12.53
N HIS A 87 -4.96 4.96 13.44
CA HIS A 87 -4.46 6.30 13.09
C HIS A 87 -2.99 6.47 13.44
N ASN A 88 -2.26 5.38 13.68
CA ASN A 88 -0.81 5.42 13.85
C ASN A 88 -0.17 4.13 13.35
N VAL A 89 1.04 4.28 12.81
CA VAL A 89 1.85 3.21 12.24
C VAL A 89 2.13 2.13 13.29
N GLU A 90 2.41 2.52 14.53
CA GLU A 90 2.77 1.61 15.62
C GLU A 90 1.71 0.54 15.85
N ARG A 91 0.41 0.88 15.78
CA ARG A 91 -0.70 -0.07 15.87
C ARG A 91 -0.74 -1.05 14.72
N VAL A 92 -0.33 -0.64 13.52
CA VAL A 92 -0.22 -1.56 12.37
C VAL A 92 0.94 -2.51 12.59
N LEU A 93 2.11 -1.97 12.95
CA LEU A 93 3.31 -2.78 13.20
C LEU A 93 3.08 -3.82 14.31
N GLU A 94 2.29 -3.51 15.33
CA GLU A 94 1.93 -4.43 16.42
C GLU A 94 1.07 -5.63 15.99
N GLN A 95 0.31 -5.52 14.88
CA GLN A 95 -0.79 -6.45 14.57
C GLN A 95 -0.73 -7.07 13.17
N ALA A 96 -0.20 -6.34 12.19
CA ALA A 96 -0.12 -6.77 10.81
C ALA A 96 1.08 -7.70 10.59
N ASP A 97 0.96 -8.61 9.63
CA ASP A 97 2.08 -9.41 9.13
C ASP A 97 2.88 -8.64 8.08
N ILE A 98 2.27 -7.65 7.42
CA ILE A 98 2.86 -6.82 6.37
C ILE A 98 2.13 -5.47 6.27
N LEU A 99 2.82 -4.41 5.85
CA LEU A 99 2.20 -3.10 5.57
C LEU A 99 2.51 -2.67 4.14
N ASP A 100 1.47 -2.42 3.35
CA ASP A 100 1.56 -1.71 2.07
C ASP A 100 1.20 -0.23 2.27
N ILE A 101 2.19 0.65 2.16
CA ILE A 101 2.04 2.09 2.38
C ILE A 101 2.12 2.84 1.05
N ILE A 102 0.98 3.40 0.68
CA ILE A 102 0.76 4.21 -0.52
C ILE A 102 0.82 5.68 -0.09
N PRO A 103 1.27 6.62 -0.95
CA PRO A 103 1.25 8.04 -0.62
C PRO A 103 -0.11 8.52 -0.12
N PHE A 104 -0.12 9.24 1.00
CA PHE A 104 -1.32 9.91 1.54
C PHE A 104 -1.72 11.14 0.73
N GLU A 105 -0.83 11.62 -0.12
CA GLU A 105 -1.10 12.70 -1.04
C GLU A 105 -0.67 12.29 -2.43
N LEU A 106 -1.63 12.25 -3.35
CA LEU A 106 -1.35 11.95 -4.74
C LEU A 106 -0.59 13.13 -5.37
N PRO A 107 0.49 12.88 -6.14
CA PRO A 107 1.19 13.95 -6.83
C PRO A 107 0.26 14.71 -7.77
N ASP A 108 0.26 16.05 -7.72
CA ASP A 108 -0.45 16.88 -8.70
C ASP A 108 0.33 16.87 -10.03
N PHE A 109 0.06 15.87 -10.87
CA PHE A 109 0.67 15.72 -12.19
C PHE A 109 0.28 16.84 -13.19
N ASN A 110 -0.70 17.70 -12.87
CA ASN A 110 -1.09 18.86 -13.68
C ASN A 110 -0.39 20.16 -13.26
N SER A 111 0.31 20.17 -12.11
CA SER A 111 1.13 21.29 -11.70
C SER A 111 2.43 21.31 -12.52
N ALA A 112 2.40 22.02 -13.65
CA ALA A 112 3.57 22.25 -14.48
C ALA A 112 4.69 22.89 -13.63
N TYR A 113 5.72 22.11 -13.25
CA TYR A 113 7.03 22.52 -12.72
C TYR A 113 7.02 23.91 -12.05
N SER A 114 6.07 24.15 -11.14
CA SER A 114 5.91 25.46 -10.54
C SER A 114 6.84 25.48 -9.33
N GLU A 115 7.76 26.43 -9.32
CA GLU A 115 8.59 26.84 -8.18
C GLU A 115 7.71 27.24 -6.98
N LYS A 116 7.01 26.28 -6.38
CA LYS A 116 6.36 26.43 -5.08
C LYS A 116 7.33 25.92 -4.04
N VAL A 117 7.96 26.89 -3.40
CA VAL A 117 8.75 26.78 -2.17
C VAL A 117 8.09 25.81 -1.18
N ASP A 118 8.78 24.71 -0.88
CA ASP A 118 8.98 24.07 0.43
C ASP A 118 7.85 24.03 1.48
N GLU A 119 6.58 24.02 1.11
CA GLU A 119 5.55 23.48 2.01
C GLU A 119 5.25 22.05 1.58
N LYS A 120 6.16 21.14 1.98
CA LYS A 120 5.80 19.73 2.04
C LYS A 120 4.55 19.64 2.93
N PRO A 121 3.47 19.02 2.45
CA PRO A 121 2.32 18.76 3.29
C PRO A 121 2.78 18.04 4.55
N SER A 122 2.44 18.59 5.72
CA SER A 122 2.84 18.01 6.99
C SER A 122 1.96 16.80 7.28
N LEU A 123 2.27 15.66 6.67
CA LEU A 123 1.69 14.39 7.08
C LEU A 123 1.93 14.22 8.58
N GLU A 124 0.88 13.86 9.33
CA GLU A 124 1.00 13.74 10.78
C GLU A 124 2.05 12.67 11.14
N ASN A 125 2.91 12.95 12.13
CA ASN A 125 4.04 12.07 12.47
C ASN A 125 3.61 10.63 12.80
N ASN A 126 2.41 10.43 13.35
CA ASN A 126 1.79 9.13 13.60
C ASN A 126 1.61 8.28 12.34
N LEU A 127 1.46 8.88 11.17
CA LEU A 127 1.25 8.20 9.89
C LEU A 127 2.56 7.91 9.13
N ILE A 128 3.66 8.55 9.53
CA ILE A 128 4.98 8.36 8.92
C ILE A 128 5.62 7.08 9.44
N VAL A 129 6.07 6.21 8.54
CA VAL A 129 6.88 5.03 8.88
C VAL A 129 8.33 5.48 9.02
N SER A 130 8.90 5.26 10.20
CA SER A 130 10.24 5.72 10.59
C SER A 130 10.92 4.68 11.50
N LYS A 131 12.25 4.67 11.53
CA LYS A 131 13.03 3.58 12.12
C LYS A 131 12.78 3.42 13.62
N GLU A 132 12.53 4.51 14.33
CA GLU A 132 12.28 4.54 15.77
C GLU A 132 10.97 3.84 16.19
N LYS A 133 10.03 3.63 15.25
CA LYS A 133 8.76 2.94 15.51
C LYS A 133 8.88 1.42 15.50
N PHE A 134 10.01 0.91 15.02
CA PHE A 134 10.30 -0.51 14.98
C PHE A 134 11.05 -0.97 16.24
N ASN A 135 10.85 -2.24 16.57
CA ASN A 135 11.52 -3.01 17.61
C ASN A 135 11.65 -4.48 17.14
N ASP A 136 12.31 -5.32 17.93
CA ASP A 136 12.60 -6.70 17.55
C ASP A 136 11.37 -7.58 17.30
N LYS A 137 10.18 -7.16 17.74
CA LYS A 137 8.93 -7.94 17.64
C LYS A 137 8.00 -7.49 16.50
N ASN A 138 8.22 -6.31 15.93
CA ASN A 138 7.32 -5.70 14.94
C ASN A 138 8.03 -5.34 13.63
N ARG A 139 9.16 -6.00 13.35
CA ARG A 139 9.89 -5.93 12.07
C ARG A 139 9.19 -6.72 10.98
N ILE A 140 8.09 -6.15 10.49
CA ILE A 140 7.30 -6.69 9.38
C ILE A 140 7.75 -6.09 8.04
N PRO A 141 7.54 -6.77 6.91
CA PRO A 141 7.86 -6.19 5.60
C PRO A 141 6.99 -4.97 5.31
N ILE A 142 7.59 -3.96 4.67
CA ILE A 142 6.95 -2.71 4.26
C ILE A 142 7.06 -2.59 2.73
N LEU A 143 5.91 -2.58 2.05
CA LEU A 143 5.79 -2.28 0.63
C LEU A 143 5.50 -0.78 0.48
N SER A 144 6.03 -0.18 -0.57
CA SER A 144 5.66 1.17 -0.99
C SER A 144 5.89 1.31 -2.49
N PRO A 145 4.85 1.60 -3.29
CA PRO A 145 4.92 1.56 -4.74
C PRO A 145 5.83 2.64 -5.36
N GLY A 146 6.27 3.61 -4.55
CA GLY A 146 7.12 4.73 -4.95
C GLY A 146 6.42 5.77 -5.85
N PRO A 147 7.06 6.92 -6.13
CA PRO A 147 8.26 7.44 -5.45
C PRO A 147 8.00 7.65 -3.94
N ARG A 148 9.05 7.57 -3.13
CA ARG A 148 8.92 7.84 -1.69
C ARG A 148 8.49 9.28 -1.48
N GLU A 149 7.42 9.47 -0.72
CA GLU A 149 7.00 10.79 -0.26
C GLU A 149 7.10 10.89 1.28
N ALA A 150 6.22 11.65 1.92
CA ALA A 150 6.30 11.94 3.36
C ALA A 150 5.96 10.74 4.25
N GLU A 151 5.28 9.72 3.72
CA GLU A 151 4.80 8.54 4.45
C GLU A 151 5.90 7.59 4.91
N LEU A 152 7.09 7.67 4.30
CA LEU A 152 8.22 6.83 4.66
C LEU A 152 9.47 7.69 4.85
N SER A 153 9.95 7.75 6.08
CA SER A 153 11.13 8.51 6.47
C SER A 153 12.40 7.96 5.82
N SER A 154 13.36 8.85 5.52
CA SER A 154 14.64 8.48 4.88
C SER A 154 15.54 7.64 5.77
N ASP A 155 15.34 7.66 7.08
CA ASP A 155 16.06 6.80 8.02
C ASP A 155 15.73 5.31 7.88
N THR A 156 14.71 4.96 7.08
CA THR A 156 14.33 3.58 6.78
C THR A 156 15.08 2.98 5.58
N ASP A 157 15.96 3.74 4.92
CA ASP A 157 16.67 3.30 3.70
C ASP A 157 17.57 2.08 3.90
N ASP A 158 18.16 1.96 5.09
CA ASP A 158 19.05 0.86 5.44
C ASP A 158 18.31 -0.33 6.05
N MET A 159 16.98 -0.27 6.12
CA MET A 159 16.15 -1.32 6.70
C MET A 159 15.86 -2.41 5.67
N ASP A 160 16.24 -3.64 6.00
CA ASP A 160 16.06 -4.83 5.17
C ASP A 160 14.59 -5.24 4.98
N ASN A 161 13.73 -4.84 5.91
CA ASN A 161 12.29 -5.07 5.86
C ASN A 161 11.54 -4.03 5.03
N VAL A 162 12.18 -3.00 4.48
CA VAL A 162 11.57 -2.07 3.52
C VAL A 162 11.92 -2.51 2.10
N ILE A 163 10.95 -3.06 1.38
CA ILE A 163 11.22 -3.94 0.22
C ILE A 163 10.94 -3.31 -1.16
N PHE A 164 11.25 -2.02 -1.33
CA PHE A 164 11.09 -1.27 -2.59
C PHE A 164 11.60 -2.00 -3.83
N THR A 165 12.87 -2.44 -3.81
CA THR A 165 13.51 -3.03 -4.98
C THR A 165 12.88 -4.37 -5.36
N LYS A 166 12.48 -5.16 -4.36
CA LYS A 166 11.78 -6.43 -4.59
C LYS A 166 10.40 -6.18 -5.20
N GLN A 167 9.64 -5.22 -4.68
CA GLN A 167 8.31 -4.86 -5.20
C GLN A 167 8.42 -4.37 -6.65
N ALA A 168 9.38 -3.50 -6.96
CA ALA A 168 9.63 -3.02 -8.32
C ALA A 168 9.98 -4.17 -9.29
N TYR A 169 10.86 -5.10 -8.85
CA TYR A 169 11.23 -6.29 -9.61
C TYR A 169 10.04 -7.22 -9.84
N ASN A 170 9.23 -7.48 -8.82
CA ASN A 170 7.99 -8.25 -8.93
C ASN A 170 7.01 -7.60 -9.92
N GLY A 171 6.98 -6.27 -9.94
CA GLY A 171 6.23 -5.50 -10.93
C GLY A 171 6.67 -5.77 -12.37
N LEU A 172 7.96 -5.98 -12.63
CA LEU A 172 8.43 -6.40 -13.95
C LEU A 172 7.90 -7.80 -14.30
N LEU A 173 8.05 -8.75 -13.37
CA LEU A 173 7.64 -10.14 -13.57
C LEU A 173 6.13 -10.28 -13.84
N ILE A 174 5.29 -9.59 -13.08
CA ILE A 174 3.84 -9.60 -13.26
C ILE A 174 3.45 -9.00 -14.61
N ARG A 175 4.05 -7.86 -14.99
CA ARG A 175 3.76 -7.25 -16.29
C ARG A 175 4.19 -8.14 -17.46
N MET A 176 5.36 -8.78 -17.36
CA MET A 176 5.82 -9.76 -18.35
C MET A 176 4.85 -10.95 -18.45
N SER A 177 4.39 -11.46 -17.31
CA SER A 177 3.45 -12.60 -17.25
C SER A 177 2.10 -12.25 -17.87
N LEU A 178 1.57 -11.05 -17.59
CA LEU A 178 0.34 -10.56 -18.20
C LEU A 178 0.49 -10.42 -19.72
N LEU A 179 1.58 -9.81 -20.20
CA LEU A 179 1.84 -9.69 -21.64
C LEU A 179 1.91 -11.06 -22.31
N TYR A 180 2.62 -12.02 -21.70
CA TYR A 180 2.69 -13.38 -22.21
C TYR A 180 1.30 -14.03 -22.29
N TYR A 181 0.51 -13.96 -21.21
CA TYR A 181 -0.83 -14.56 -21.13
C TYR A 181 -1.84 -13.98 -22.13
N PHE A 182 -1.70 -12.72 -22.51
CA PHE A 182 -2.61 -12.08 -23.48
C PHE A 182 -2.14 -12.22 -24.94
N LEU A 183 -0.86 -12.51 -25.17
CA LEU A 183 -0.29 -12.62 -26.51
C LEU A 183 -0.10 -14.07 -26.96
N HIS A 184 -0.25 -15.03 -26.05
CA HIS A 184 -0.12 -16.47 -26.28
C HIS A 184 -1.22 -17.24 -25.56
#